data_AF-A0A024TM66-F1
#
_entry.id   AF-A0A024TM66-F1
#
_cell.length_a   1.000
_cell.length_b   1.000
_cell.length_c   1.000
_cell.angle_alpha   90.00
_cell.angle_beta   90.00
_cell.angle_gamma   90.00
#
_symmetry.space_group_name_H-M   'P 1'
#
loop_
_entity.id
_entity.type
_entity.pdbx_description
1 polymer ?
#
loop_
_entity_poly.entity_id
_entity_poly.type
_entity_poly.pdbx_seq_one_letter_code
_entity_poly.pdbx_strand_id
1 'polypeptide(L)'
;MADMTHPLHTAWSIWELREMSKGNYADKLHKLCTFKCVEDFWGYWNNLPKPSQVLNDGITKKKLGDRAIESFCFFRDGIKPEWEDPINLSGGEWQVALKLQAEELDDLWEKLVLGMIGETIDPDAEITGARIIHKVLVLDEHVLHAHFTLRGDGL
;
A
#
# COMPACT_ATOMS: atom_id res chain seq x y z
N MET A 1 18.10 -0.41 -30.27
CA MET A 1 16.67 -0.69 -30.11
C MET A 1 16.16 0.31 -29.11
N ALA A 2 15.11 1.08 -29.42
CA ALA A 2 14.54 1.98 -28.42
C ALA A 2 14.00 1.10 -27.29
N ASP A 3 14.43 1.37 -26.07
CA ASP A 3 13.93 0.72 -24.87
C ASP A 3 12.46 1.10 -24.74
N MET A 4 11.56 0.18 -25.12
CA MET A 4 10.11 0.41 -25.07
C MET A 4 9.68 0.34 -23.61
N THR A 5 9.64 1.49 -22.97
CA THR A 5 9.04 1.66 -21.65
C THR A 5 7.55 1.95 -21.80
N HIS A 6 6.73 1.34 -20.95
CA HIS A 6 5.28 1.56 -20.96
C HIS A 6 4.93 2.52 -19.81
N PRO A 7 4.72 3.82 -20.07
CA PRO A 7 4.45 4.81 -19.02
C PRO A 7 3.09 4.53 -18.36
N LEU A 8 3.04 4.71 -17.05
CA LEU A 8 1.79 4.76 -16.29
C LEU A 8 1.16 6.14 -16.41
N HIS A 9 -0.16 6.23 -16.18
CA HIS A 9 -0.88 7.49 -16.19
C HIS A 9 -0.35 8.46 -15.11
N THR A 10 -0.09 7.95 -13.90
CA THR A 10 0.61 8.67 -12.84
C THR A 10 1.76 7.87 -12.26
N ALA A 11 2.71 8.56 -11.62
CA ALA A 11 3.72 7.90 -10.82
C ALA A 11 3.15 7.42 -9.48
N TRP A 12 3.67 6.31 -8.97
CA TRP A 12 3.23 5.67 -7.74
C TRP A 12 4.40 5.31 -6.85
N SER A 13 4.14 5.19 -5.55
CA SER A 13 5.13 4.92 -4.53
C SER A 13 4.67 3.83 -3.57
N ILE A 14 5.57 2.90 -3.27
CA ILE A 14 5.36 1.88 -2.24
C ILE A 14 6.07 2.32 -0.97
N TRP A 15 5.39 2.15 0.16
CA TRP A 15 5.88 2.45 1.49
C TRP A 15 5.63 1.27 2.41
N GLU A 16 6.41 1.18 3.48
CA GLU A 16 6.14 0.28 4.60
C GLU A 16 6.08 1.07 5.90
N LEU A 17 5.14 0.71 6.76
CA LEU A 17 5.09 1.16 8.14
C LEU A 17 5.79 0.11 9.00
N ARG A 18 6.89 0.50 9.65
CA ARG A 18 7.67 -0.38 10.52
C ARG A 18 7.25 -0.23 11.97
N GLU A 19 7.22 -1.36 12.67
CA GLU A 19 7.10 -1.32 14.12
C GLU A 19 8.39 -0.76 14.72
N MET A 20 8.25 0.28 15.54
CA MET A 20 9.36 0.85 16.31
C MET A 20 8.93 1.03 17.76
N SER A 21 9.86 0.76 18.68
CA SER A 21 9.62 0.92 20.13
C SER A 21 9.46 2.37 20.57
N LYS A 22 9.94 3.32 19.77
CA LYS A 22 9.94 4.77 20.03
C LYS A 22 9.83 5.52 18.69
N GLY A 23 9.25 6.71 18.68
CA GLY A 23 9.07 7.53 17.48
C GLY A 23 7.60 7.84 17.20
N ASN A 24 7.35 8.90 16.44
CA ASN A 24 6.00 9.24 15.98
C ASN A 24 5.61 8.38 14.75
N TYR A 25 4.38 8.52 14.25
CA TYR A 25 3.92 7.76 13.09
C TYR A 25 4.77 8.01 11.83
N ALA A 26 5.12 9.27 11.58
CA ALA A 26 5.93 9.66 10.42
C ALA A 26 7.32 9.01 10.44
N ASP A 27 7.94 8.87 11.61
CA ASP A 27 9.25 8.23 11.76
C ASP A 27 9.21 6.72 11.42
N LYS A 28 8.04 6.08 11.54
CA LYS A 28 7.84 4.66 11.25
C LYS A 28 7.62 4.39 9.76
N LEU A 29 7.33 5.44 8.99
CA LEU A 29 6.92 5.33 7.60
C LEU A 29 8.14 5.46 6.68
N HIS A 30 8.38 4.43 5.87
CA HIS A 30 9.55 4.38 4.98
C HIS A 30 9.14 4.19 3.53
N LYS A 31 9.55 5.12 2.65
CA LYS A 31 9.39 4.99 1.19
C LYS A 31 10.36 3.92 0.69
N LEU A 32 9.84 2.92 0.00
CA LEU A 32 10.65 1.84 -0.59
C LEU A 32 11.09 2.20 -2.00
N CYS A 33 10.14 2.64 -2.83
CA CYS A 33 10.41 2.98 -4.23
C CYS A 33 9.35 3.93 -4.78
N THR A 34 9.69 4.54 -5.91
CA THR A 34 8.78 5.29 -6.78
C THR A 34 9.01 4.83 -8.20
N PHE A 35 7.93 4.66 -8.96
CA PHE A 35 7.98 4.23 -10.35
C PHE A 35 6.94 4.98 -11.18
N LYS A 36 7.19 5.05 -12.49
CA LYS A 36 6.33 5.77 -13.45
C LYS A 36 6.08 4.98 -14.74
N CYS A 37 6.59 3.77 -14.85
CA CYS A 37 6.33 2.84 -15.95
C CYS A 37 6.13 1.42 -15.43
N VAL A 38 5.58 0.56 -16.28
CA VAL A 38 5.26 -0.84 -15.98
C VAL A 38 6.53 -1.66 -15.69
N GLU A 39 7.63 -1.39 -16.39
CA GLU A 39 8.89 -2.10 -16.21
C GLU A 39 9.49 -1.84 -14.83
N ASP A 40 9.53 -0.57 -14.40
CA ASP A 40 9.99 -0.19 -13.07
C ASP A 40 9.09 -0.82 -12.00
N PHE A 41 7.77 -0.80 -12.20
CA PHE A 41 6.82 -1.44 -11.29
C PHE A 41 7.17 -2.92 -11.07
N TRP A 42 7.25 -3.72 -12.14
CA TRP A 42 7.57 -5.14 -12.02
C TRP A 42 8.99 -5.39 -11.52
N GLY A 43 9.94 -4.50 -11.84
CA GLY A 43 11.29 -4.53 -11.31
C GLY A 43 11.32 -4.42 -9.78
N TYR A 44 10.53 -3.53 -9.21
CA TYR A 44 10.40 -3.41 -7.75
C TYR A 44 9.50 -4.51 -7.15
N TRP A 45 8.30 -4.69 -7.69
CA TRP A 45 7.26 -5.57 -7.14
C TRP A 45 7.74 -7.01 -6.96
N ASN A 46 8.46 -7.55 -7.95
CA ASN A 46 8.98 -8.92 -7.90
C ASN A 46 10.07 -9.14 -6.83
N ASN A 47 10.66 -8.06 -6.31
CA ASN A 47 11.71 -8.11 -5.27
C ASN A 47 11.19 -7.69 -3.89
N LEU A 48 9.91 -7.32 -3.77
CA LEU A 48 9.28 -7.03 -2.50
C LEU A 48 8.73 -8.32 -1.88
N PRO A 49 8.77 -8.45 -0.54
CA PRO A 49 8.07 -9.54 0.12
C PRO A 49 6.56 -9.40 -0.07
N LYS A 50 5.86 -10.53 -0.14
CA LYS A 50 4.41 -10.53 -0.15
C LYS A 50 3.84 -10.15 1.23
N PRO A 51 2.66 -9.52 1.32
CA PRO A 51 2.02 -9.19 2.59
C PRO A 51 1.95 -10.38 3.55
N SER A 52 1.56 -11.56 3.09
CA SER A 52 1.44 -12.77 3.92
C SER A 52 2.78 -13.24 4.53
N GLN A 53 3.92 -12.86 3.95
CA GLN A 53 5.25 -13.27 4.40
C GLN A 53 5.79 -12.39 5.54
N VAL A 54 5.29 -11.16 5.68
CA VAL A 54 5.88 -10.17 6.60
C VAL A 54 4.88 -9.54 7.56
N LEU A 55 3.59 -9.53 7.21
CA LEU A 55 2.55 -9.10 8.13
C LEU A 55 2.25 -10.22 9.13
N ASN A 56 2.04 -9.81 10.38
CA ASN A 56 1.59 -10.72 11.43
C ASN A 56 0.26 -11.40 11.00
N ASP A 57 0.07 -12.66 11.39
CA ASP A 57 -1.14 -13.46 11.15
C ASP A 57 -1.95 -13.71 12.44
N GLY A 58 -1.59 -12.99 13.52
CA GLY A 58 -2.19 -13.14 14.84
C GLY A 58 -1.62 -14.32 15.64
N ILE A 59 -0.80 -15.18 15.02
CA ILE A 59 -0.15 -16.33 15.65
C ILE A 59 1.36 -16.09 15.74
N THR A 60 1.95 -15.63 14.64
CA THR A 60 3.39 -15.46 14.46
C THR A 60 3.72 -14.03 14.11
N LYS A 61 4.46 -13.37 14.99
CA LYS A 61 5.07 -12.08 14.67
C LYS A 61 6.21 -12.27 13.66
N LYS A 62 5.96 -11.93 12.40
CA LYS A 62 6.93 -12.06 11.31
C LYS A 62 7.91 -10.89 11.31
N LYS A 63 9.15 -11.17 10.91
CA LYS A 63 10.22 -10.17 10.73
C LYS A 63 10.95 -10.44 9.43
N LEU A 64 11.28 -9.36 8.73
CA LEU A 64 12.16 -9.39 7.56
C LEU A 64 13.51 -8.78 7.94
N GLY A 65 14.47 -9.65 8.23
CA GLY A 65 15.74 -9.22 8.84
C GLY A 65 15.50 -8.68 10.25
N ASP A 66 15.93 -7.45 10.49
CA ASP A 66 15.73 -6.71 11.74
C ASP A 66 14.41 -5.93 11.80
N ARG A 67 13.65 -5.89 10.69
CA ARG A 67 12.43 -5.09 10.56
C ARG A 67 11.18 -5.92 10.81
N ALA A 68 10.25 -5.38 11.60
CA ALA A 68 8.86 -5.85 11.68
C ALA A 68 7.97 -4.85 10.92
N ILE A 69 7.16 -5.35 9.99
CA ILE A 69 6.31 -4.53 9.11
C ILE A 69 4.87 -4.63 9.61
N GLU A 70 4.25 -3.49 9.89
CA GLU A 70 2.86 -3.38 10.35
C GLU A 70 1.88 -3.13 9.20
N SER A 71 2.35 -2.48 8.13
CA SER A 71 1.54 -2.13 6.97
C SER A 71 2.39 -1.98 5.72
N PHE A 72 1.84 -2.36 4.57
CA PHE A 72 2.25 -1.77 3.28
C PHE A 72 1.32 -0.64 2.91
N CYS A 73 1.84 0.40 2.27
CA CYS A 73 1.06 1.49 1.71
C CYS A 73 1.47 1.69 0.25
N PHE A 74 0.49 2.01 -0.59
CA PHE A 74 0.64 2.24 -2.01
C PHE A 74 -0.06 3.56 -2.38
N PHE A 75 0.69 4.60 -2.69
CA PHE A 75 0.16 5.95 -2.87
C PHE A 75 0.69 6.59 -4.15
N ARG A 76 -0.08 7.49 -4.76
CA ARG A 76 0.39 8.32 -5.87
C ARG A 76 1.63 9.10 -5.42
N ASP A 77 2.58 9.27 -6.31
CA ASP A 77 3.82 9.97 -5.97
C ASP A 77 3.54 11.43 -5.56
N GLY A 78 4.33 11.91 -4.60
CA GLY A 78 4.13 13.23 -3.99
C GLY A 78 3.09 13.26 -2.86
N ILE A 79 2.29 12.20 -2.66
CA ILE A 79 1.34 12.09 -1.55
C ILE A 79 1.90 11.13 -0.50
N LYS A 80 1.99 11.60 0.74
CA LYS A 80 2.38 10.74 1.86
C LYS A 80 1.17 9.98 2.40
N PRO A 81 1.33 8.72 2.82
CA PRO A 81 0.27 7.94 3.47
C PRO A 81 -0.02 8.37 4.92
N GLU A 82 -0.10 9.68 5.18
CA GLU A 82 -0.38 10.28 6.48
C GLU A 82 -1.55 11.27 6.39
N TRP A 83 -2.30 11.46 7.48
CA TRP A 83 -3.50 12.33 7.47
C TRP A 83 -3.12 13.81 7.42
N GLU A 84 -1.88 14.15 7.79
CA GLU A 84 -1.33 15.50 7.74
C GLU A 84 -0.96 15.96 6.32
N ASP A 85 -0.95 15.05 5.34
CA ASP A 85 -0.72 15.42 3.94
C ASP A 85 -1.84 16.35 3.45
N PRO A 86 -1.53 17.51 2.84
CA PRO A 86 -2.53 18.48 2.36
C PRO A 86 -3.61 17.89 1.46
N ILE A 87 -3.29 16.88 0.65
CA ILE A 87 -4.26 16.23 -0.25
C ILE A 87 -5.19 15.31 0.54
N ASN A 88 -4.69 14.67 1.59
CA ASN A 88 -5.47 13.76 2.41
C ASN A 88 -6.37 14.49 3.41
N LEU A 89 -5.98 15.70 3.83
CA LEU A 89 -6.68 16.54 4.81
C LEU A 89 -8.14 16.85 4.44
N SER A 90 -8.42 17.10 3.16
CA SER A 90 -9.76 17.41 2.64
C SER A 90 -10.50 16.17 2.13
N GLY A 91 -9.86 15.01 2.19
CA GLY A 91 -10.37 13.76 1.67
C GLY A 91 -11.23 12.98 2.65
N GLY A 92 -11.42 11.70 2.31
CA GLY A 92 -12.07 10.72 3.16
C GLY A 92 -11.20 9.49 3.36
N GLU A 93 -11.71 8.53 4.11
CA GLU A 93 -11.09 7.21 4.21
C GLU A 93 -12.18 6.16 4.24
N TRP A 94 -12.18 5.30 3.23
CA TRP A 94 -12.98 4.08 3.26
C TRP A 94 -12.20 2.99 3.97
N GLN A 95 -12.85 2.16 4.77
CA GLN A 95 -12.22 0.98 5.34
C GLN A 95 -13.11 -0.22 5.05
N VAL A 96 -12.49 -1.26 4.49
CA VAL A 96 -13.09 -2.59 4.39
C VAL A 96 -12.37 -3.48 5.40
N ALA A 97 -13.04 -4.49 5.94
CA ALA A 97 -12.42 -5.51 6.77
C ALA A 97 -12.82 -6.87 6.20
N LEU A 98 -11.85 -7.59 5.64
CA LEU A 98 -12.07 -8.91 5.05
C LEU A 98 -11.34 -9.95 5.89
N LYS A 99 -11.85 -11.17 5.94
CA LYS A 99 -11.17 -12.30 6.58
C LYS A 99 -10.56 -13.13 5.47
N LEU A 100 -9.24 -13.08 5.34
CA LEU A 100 -8.52 -13.69 4.23
C LEU A 100 -7.45 -14.64 4.73
N GLN A 101 -7.32 -15.77 4.05
CA GLN A 101 -6.16 -16.64 4.14
C GLN A 101 -4.94 -15.97 3.50
N ALA A 102 -3.73 -16.47 3.80
CA ALA A 102 -2.46 -15.90 3.33
C ALA A 102 -2.42 -15.68 1.81
N GLU A 103 -2.84 -16.68 1.03
CA GLU A 103 -2.83 -16.63 -0.43
C GLU A 103 -3.86 -15.63 -0.98
N GLU A 104 -5.06 -15.60 -0.38
CA GLU A 104 -6.12 -14.66 -0.76
C GLU A 104 -5.73 -13.21 -0.46
N LEU A 105 -4.97 -12.97 0.62
CA LEU A 105 -4.43 -11.66 0.96
C LEU A 105 -3.47 -11.15 -0.12
N ASP A 106 -2.51 -11.99 -0.51
CA ASP A 106 -1.50 -11.65 -1.50
C ASP A 106 -2.14 -11.37 -2.86
N ASP A 107 -3.07 -12.23 -3.28
CA ASP A 107 -3.84 -12.08 -4.52
C ASP A 107 -4.68 -10.81 -4.53
N LEU A 108 -5.37 -10.51 -3.42
CA LEU A 108 -6.20 -9.32 -3.33
C LEU A 108 -5.37 -8.04 -3.35
N TRP A 109 -4.25 -8.02 -2.62
CA TRP A 109 -3.34 -6.88 -2.59
C TRP A 109 -2.74 -6.61 -3.96
N GLU A 110 -2.30 -7.65 -4.67
CA GLU A 110 -1.79 -7.52 -6.03
C GLU A 110 -2.86 -6.99 -7.00
N LYS A 111 -4.08 -7.58 -6.99
CA LYS A 111 -5.18 -7.11 -7.84
C LYS A 111 -5.55 -5.66 -7.56
N LEU A 112 -5.53 -5.25 -6.29
CA LEU A 112 -5.81 -3.86 -5.89
C LEU A 112 -4.74 -2.91 -6.44
N VAL A 113 -3.46 -3.25 -6.29
CA VAL A 113 -2.35 -2.44 -6.81
C VAL A 113 -2.38 -2.36 -8.34
N LEU A 114 -2.58 -3.49 -9.02
CA LEU A 114 -2.71 -3.54 -10.47
C LEU A 114 -3.91 -2.72 -10.97
N GLY A 115 -5.03 -2.76 -10.25
CA GLY A 115 -6.22 -1.96 -10.55
C GLY A 115 -5.97 -0.46 -10.43
N MET A 116 -5.19 -0.03 -9.43
CA MET A 116 -4.81 1.38 -9.24
C MET A 116 -3.84 1.86 -10.32
N ILE A 117 -2.74 1.15 -10.58
CA ILE A 117 -1.76 1.59 -11.59
C ILE A 117 -2.32 1.53 -13.02
N GLY A 118 -3.28 0.63 -13.26
CA GLY A 118 -4.00 0.53 -14.52
C GLY A 118 -5.19 1.49 -14.64
N GLU A 119 -5.46 2.29 -13.59
CA GLU A 119 -6.60 3.24 -13.51
C GLU A 119 -7.97 2.57 -13.79
N THR A 120 -8.13 1.27 -13.47
CA THR A 120 -9.36 0.51 -13.77
C THR A 120 -10.41 0.59 -12.67
N ILE A 121 -9.99 0.91 -11.43
CA ILE A 121 -10.88 1.04 -10.26
C ILE A 121 -11.15 2.50 -9.88
N ASP A 122 -10.45 3.44 -10.52
CA ASP A 122 -10.46 4.88 -10.24
C ASP A 122 -10.30 5.70 -11.53
N PRO A 123 -11.28 5.65 -12.44
CA PRO A 123 -11.18 6.33 -13.72
C PRO A 123 -11.08 7.86 -13.58
N ASP A 124 -11.57 8.42 -12.47
CA ASP A 124 -11.58 9.86 -12.19
C ASP A 124 -10.36 10.33 -11.39
N ALA A 125 -9.40 9.45 -11.11
CA ALA A 125 -8.15 9.74 -10.39
C ALA A 125 -8.33 10.31 -8.96
N GLU A 126 -9.42 9.94 -8.30
CA GLU A 126 -9.77 10.38 -6.94
C GLU A 126 -8.96 9.64 -5.87
N ILE A 127 -8.61 8.38 -6.11
CA ILE A 127 -7.84 7.56 -5.18
C ILE A 127 -6.40 8.05 -5.13
N THR A 128 -6.01 8.58 -3.98
CA THR A 128 -4.62 8.97 -3.67
C THR A 128 -3.76 7.77 -3.29
N GLY A 129 -4.35 6.70 -2.78
CA GLY A 129 -3.63 5.49 -2.40
C GLY A 129 -4.50 4.46 -1.67
N ALA A 130 -3.85 3.35 -1.31
CA ALA A 130 -4.38 2.30 -0.47
C ALA A 130 -3.32 1.84 0.53
N ARG A 131 -3.74 1.27 1.64
CA ARG A 131 -2.85 0.59 2.58
C ARG A 131 -3.39 -0.80 2.88
N ILE A 132 -2.55 -1.65 3.44
CA ILE A 132 -2.92 -2.95 3.98
C ILE A 132 -2.32 -3.02 5.36
N ILE A 133 -3.17 -2.83 6.37
CA ILE A 133 -2.77 -2.87 7.77
C ILE A 133 -3.22 -4.20 8.35
N HIS A 134 -2.35 -4.87 9.12
CA HIS A 134 -2.81 -5.93 9.99
C HIS A 134 -3.20 -5.39 11.37
N LYS A 135 -4.50 -5.43 11.71
CA LYS A 135 -4.99 -5.20 13.08
C LYS A 135 -5.69 -6.47 13.58
N VAL A 136 -5.12 -7.09 14.61
CA VAL A 136 -5.65 -8.31 15.22
C VAL A 136 -6.99 -8.00 15.90
N LEU A 137 -8.07 -8.64 15.43
CA LEU A 137 -9.30 -8.82 16.21
C LEU A 137 -9.64 -10.31 16.40
N VAL A 138 -9.15 -11.19 15.52
CA VAL A 138 -9.40 -12.65 15.51
C VAL A 138 -8.14 -13.38 15.02
N LEU A 139 -7.88 -14.58 15.55
CA LEU A 139 -6.74 -15.44 15.18
C LEU A 139 -6.90 -15.99 13.75
N ASP A 140 -5.79 -16.14 13.01
CA ASP A 140 -5.70 -16.84 11.70
C ASP A 140 -6.43 -16.16 10.53
N GLU A 141 -6.68 -14.85 10.63
CA GLU A 141 -7.33 -14.07 9.57
C GLU A 141 -6.57 -12.75 9.33
N HIS A 142 -6.28 -12.44 8.08
CA HIS A 142 -5.75 -11.13 7.70
C HIS A 142 -6.89 -10.16 7.42
N VAL A 143 -6.99 -9.09 8.23
CA VAL A 143 -7.91 -7.98 7.96
C VAL A 143 -7.25 -6.99 7.01
N LEU A 144 -7.62 -6.98 5.73
CA LEU A 144 -7.23 -5.91 4.82
C LEU A 144 -8.02 -4.66 5.17
N HIS A 145 -7.39 -3.68 5.79
CA HIS A 145 -7.90 -2.31 5.80
C HIS A 145 -7.37 -1.55 4.58
N ALA A 146 -8.14 -1.51 3.49
CA ALA A 146 -7.86 -0.64 2.35
C ALA A 146 -8.39 0.76 2.64
N HIS A 147 -7.49 1.73 2.77
CA HIS A 147 -7.81 3.13 3.04
C HIS A 147 -7.70 3.92 1.76
N PHE A 148 -8.85 4.22 1.14
CA PHE A 148 -8.88 5.10 -0.04
C PHE A 148 -9.00 6.53 0.42
N THR A 149 -7.97 7.33 0.18
CA THR A 149 -8.11 8.77 0.37
C THR A 149 -8.51 9.43 -0.94
N LEU A 150 -9.74 9.95 -0.97
CA LEU A 150 -10.30 10.68 -2.10
C LEU A 150 -9.79 12.11 -2.07
N ARG A 151 -9.62 12.76 -3.22
CA ARG A 151 -9.25 14.16 -3.21
C ARG A 151 -10.44 15.02 -2.80
N GLY A 152 -10.19 16.06 -2.00
CA GLY A 152 -11.24 16.97 -1.53
C GLY A 152 -11.47 18.17 -2.44
N ASP A 153 -10.78 18.28 -3.57
CA ASP A 153 -11.10 19.22 -4.63
C ASP A 153 -12.30 18.70 -5.41
N GLY A 154 -13.48 18.85 -4.81
CA GLY A 154 -14.74 18.53 -5.46
C GLY A 154 -14.78 19.09 -6.89
N LEU A 155 -15.02 18.18 -7.84
CA LEU A 155 -15.83 18.51 -9.00
C LEU A 155 -17.26 18.81 -8.55
#